data_AF-A0A959X8Q6-F1
#
_entry.id   AF-A0A959X8Q6-F1
#
_cell.length_a   1.000
_cell.length_b   1.000
_cell.length_c   1.000
_cell.angle_alpha   90.00
_cell.angle_beta   90.00
_cell.angle_gamma   90.00
#
_symmetry.space_group_name_H-M   'P 1'
#
loop_
_entity.id
_entity.type
_entity.pdbx_description
1 polymer ?
#
loop_
_entity_poly.entity_id
_entity_poly.type
_entity_poly.pdbx_seq_one_letter_code
_entity_poly.pdbx_strand_id
1 'polypeptide(L)'
;VGVDDAAWQVADERWSLGGGQSKFTLAQGEGGQWYDPRGAAPSTHIVKPGVHHAKHQALNEHVSLIALRGLGIPVAPSRYVEFDGEPAIVVERFDRGRQGPTVVRRHAEDLCQALGNQTIYERDGGPTATQILDLLGDRAGKRSKLRFVEALIGTYLLGSPDGHARNYSVLLEGKQAALAPLYDVASSLPCDIADSGIMTLRTIAIAIGGEHTFGMVGLAQWQRFFATNSIDADWGIDTIKRQATRLPDALADAFAELTGVAATDELRPRYVDAVARSCRQALQAVE
;
A
#
# COMPACT_ATOMS: atom_id res chain seq x y z
N VAL A 1 -4.31 -3.69 26.26
CA VAL A 1 -4.73 -2.87 25.10
C VAL A 1 -4.57 -1.43 25.56
N GLY A 2 -3.48 -0.77 25.15
CA GLY A 2 -3.28 0.63 25.49
C GLY A 2 -4.32 1.47 24.77
N VAL A 3 -4.95 2.39 25.48
CA VAL A 3 -5.81 3.40 24.85
C VAL A 3 -4.88 4.29 24.04
N ASP A 4 -5.13 4.34 22.74
CA ASP A 4 -4.44 5.27 21.85
C ASP A 4 -5.04 6.66 22.07
N ASP A 5 -4.43 7.44 22.97
CA ASP A 5 -4.86 8.81 23.31
C ASP A 5 -4.83 9.77 22.10
N ALA A 6 -4.28 9.31 20.97
CA ALA A 6 -4.21 10.02 19.70
C ALA A 6 -5.23 9.55 18.66
N ALA A 7 -6.08 8.58 19.01
CA ALA A 7 -7.15 8.21 18.13
C ALA A 7 -8.10 9.40 18.03
N TRP A 8 -8.20 10.00 16.83
CA TRP A 8 -9.22 11.03 16.53
C TRP A 8 -10.61 10.38 16.50
N GLN A 9 -10.99 9.74 17.60
CA GLN A 9 -12.23 9.00 17.80
C GLN A 9 -13.27 9.92 18.41
N VAL A 10 -14.36 10.12 17.69
CA VAL A 10 -15.54 10.85 18.16
C VAL A 10 -16.51 9.88 18.83
N ALA A 11 -17.20 10.30 19.89
CA ALA A 11 -18.28 9.52 20.47
C ALA A 11 -19.40 9.25 19.44
N ASP A 12 -19.98 8.04 19.44
CA ASP A 12 -21.02 7.55 18.51
C ASP A 12 -20.58 7.25 17.05
N GLU A 13 -19.30 6.99 16.81
CA GLU A 13 -18.81 6.53 15.50
C GLU A 13 -19.48 5.22 15.03
N ARG A 14 -19.89 5.19 13.75
CA ARG A 14 -20.54 4.03 13.09
C ARG A 14 -19.91 3.71 11.74
N TRP A 15 -18.59 3.52 11.72
CA TRP A 15 -17.84 3.16 10.51
C TRP A 15 -17.23 1.77 10.67
N SER A 16 -17.29 0.95 9.62
CA SER A 16 -16.63 -0.36 9.56
C SER A 16 -15.45 -0.28 8.59
N LEU A 17 -14.27 0.06 9.13
CA LEU A 17 -13.01 0.06 8.39
C LEU A 17 -12.06 -1.00 8.97
N GLY A 18 -11.32 -1.68 8.10
CA GLY A 18 -10.23 -2.57 8.52
C GLY A 18 -8.91 -1.83 8.78
N GLY A 19 -7.95 -2.57 9.35
CA GLY A 19 -6.58 -2.13 9.62
C GLY A 19 -6.35 -1.68 11.07
N GLY A 20 -5.10 -1.76 11.52
CA GLY A 20 -4.73 -1.52 12.93
C GLY A 20 -4.40 -0.07 13.30
N GLN A 21 -4.11 0.79 12.32
CA GLN A 21 -3.86 2.22 12.54
C GLN A 21 -5.18 2.97 12.79
N SER A 22 -5.16 3.93 13.72
CA SER A 22 -6.26 4.86 13.92
C SER A 22 -6.62 5.59 12.62
N LYS A 23 -7.92 5.65 12.31
CA LYS A 23 -8.46 6.26 11.09
C LYS A 23 -9.95 6.50 11.24
N PHE A 24 -10.45 7.48 10.50
CA PHE A 24 -11.88 7.77 10.41
C PHE A 24 -12.26 8.11 8.98
N THR A 25 -13.56 8.29 8.71
CA THR A 25 -14.03 8.63 7.36
C THR A 25 -14.82 9.92 7.33
N LEU A 26 -14.61 10.70 6.28
CA LEU A 26 -15.37 11.92 5.99
C LEU A 26 -15.92 11.87 4.57
N ALA A 27 -16.93 12.70 4.30
CA ALA A 27 -17.31 13.06 2.94
C ALA A 27 -16.69 14.41 2.57
N GLN A 28 -16.29 14.57 1.31
CA GLN A 28 -15.82 15.83 0.76
C GLN A 28 -16.75 16.27 -0.37
N GLY A 29 -17.26 17.51 -0.28
CA GLY A 29 -18.06 18.13 -1.33
C GLY A 29 -17.23 18.64 -2.50
N GLU A 30 -17.89 19.05 -3.59
CA GLU A 30 -17.21 19.54 -4.81
C GLU A 30 -16.37 20.80 -4.58
N GLY A 31 -16.74 21.64 -3.61
CA GLY A 31 -15.96 22.80 -3.20
C GLY A 31 -14.84 22.51 -2.20
N GLY A 32 -14.56 21.23 -1.91
CA GLY A 32 -13.51 20.82 -0.98
C GLY A 32 -13.91 20.81 0.50
N GLN A 33 -15.14 21.17 0.84
CA GLN A 33 -15.64 21.19 2.23
C GLN A 33 -15.76 19.77 2.80
N TRP A 34 -15.40 19.63 4.07
CA TRP A 34 -15.53 18.40 4.83
C TRP A 34 -16.91 18.27 5.48
N TYR A 35 -17.48 17.06 5.40
CA TYR A 35 -18.75 16.70 6.00
C TYR A 35 -18.61 15.40 6.79
N ASP A 36 -19.24 15.36 7.96
CA ASP A 36 -19.48 14.14 8.72
C ASP A 36 -20.74 13.45 8.16
N PRO A 37 -20.61 12.31 7.45
CA PRO A 37 -21.75 11.65 6.85
C PRO A 37 -22.65 11.03 7.93
N ARG A 38 -23.97 11.20 7.80
CA ARG A 38 -24.96 10.66 8.75
C ARG A 38 -25.87 9.63 8.09
N GLY A 39 -26.32 8.65 8.86
CA GLY A 39 -27.23 7.60 8.40
C GLY A 39 -26.64 6.78 7.24
N ALA A 40 -27.33 6.75 6.10
CA ALA A 40 -26.90 5.99 4.93
C ALA A 40 -25.96 6.79 3.99
N ALA A 41 -25.67 8.06 4.29
CA ALA A 41 -24.79 8.90 3.48
C ALA A 41 -23.38 8.27 3.40
N PRO A 42 -22.80 8.11 2.19
CA PRO A 42 -21.48 7.53 2.06
C PRO A 42 -20.38 8.54 2.41
N SER A 43 -19.39 8.11 3.19
CA SER A 43 -18.09 8.78 3.21
C SER A 43 -17.36 8.60 1.89
N THR A 44 -16.50 9.55 1.54
CA THR A 44 -15.71 9.55 0.29
C THR A 44 -14.21 9.46 0.53
N HIS A 45 -13.74 9.76 1.74
CA HIS A 45 -12.34 9.72 2.11
C HIS A 45 -12.11 8.96 3.41
N ILE A 46 -10.93 8.36 3.52
CA ILE A 46 -10.36 7.85 4.76
C ILE A 46 -9.28 8.83 5.17
N VAL A 47 -9.34 9.30 6.42
CA VAL A 47 -8.31 10.15 7.02
C VAL A 47 -7.57 9.31 8.04
N LYS A 48 -6.25 9.22 7.90
CA LYS A 48 -5.37 8.55 8.85
C LYS A 48 -4.45 9.60 9.49
N PRO A 49 -4.63 9.93 10.77
CA PRO A 49 -3.65 10.74 11.49
C PRO A 49 -2.30 10.02 11.54
N GLY A 50 -1.22 10.78 11.55
CA GLY A 50 0.13 10.26 11.71
C GLY A 50 0.25 9.49 13.03
N VAL A 51 1.01 8.40 13.02
CA VAL A 51 1.17 7.60 14.23
C VAL A 51 2.24 8.22 15.13
N HIS A 52 1.90 8.56 16.37
CA HIS A 52 2.78 9.32 17.27
C HIS A 52 4.18 8.74 17.43
N HIS A 53 4.30 7.41 17.53
CA HIS A 53 5.58 6.73 17.68
C HIS A 53 6.36 6.57 16.37
N ALA A 54 5.75 6.87 15.21
CA ALA A 54 6.34 6.71 13.89
C ALA A 54 6.39 8.08 13.20
N LYS A 55 7.47 8.82 13.47
CA LYS A 55 7.71 10.15 12.91
C LYS A 55 7.57 10.12 11.38
N HIS A 56 6.84 11.09 10.84
CA HIS A 56 6.58 11.25 9.40
C HIS A 56 5.78 10.10 8.74
N GLN A 57 5.08 9.24 9.49
CA GLN A 57 4.35 8.10 8.91
C GLN A 57 3.35 8.51 7.82
N ALA A 58 2.54 9.55 8.05
CA ALA A 58 1.55 10.00 7.06
C ALA A 58 2.21 10.47 5.76
N LEU A 59 3.32 11.22 5.87
CA LEU A 59 4.11 11.67 4.74
C LEU A 59 4.74 10.49 4.00
N ASN A 60 5.30 9.53 4.73
CA ASN A 60 5.88 8.30 4.20
C ASN A 60 4.85 7.51 3.39
N GLU A 61 3.67 7.24 3.94
CA GLU A 61 2.60 6.54 3.21
C GLU A 61 2.19 7.29 1.93
N HIS A 62 2.06 8.62 2.01
CA HIS A 62 1.69 9.42 0.86
C HIS A 62 2.74 9.30 -0.26
N VAL A 63 4.00 9.64 0.00
CA VAL A 63 5.05 9.59 -1.03
C VAL A 63 5.31 8.18 -1.56
N SER A 64 5.09 7.14 -0.73
CA SER A 64 5.14 5.73 -1.15
C SER A 64 4.12 5.43 -2.24
N LEU A 65 2.86 5.83 -2.04
CA LEU A 65 1.80 5.64 -3.03
C LEU A 65 2.10 6.43 -4.32
N ILE A 66 2.57 7.68 -4.19
CA ILE A 66 2.90 8.51 -5.35
C ILE A 66 4.08 7.93 -6.15
N ALA A 67 5.12 7.42 -5.48
CA ALA A 67 6.24 6.76 -6.15
C ALA A 67 5.81 5.51 -6.93
N LEU A 68 4.95 4.67 -6.34
CA LEU A 68 4.40 3.49 -7.04
C LEU A 68 3.50 3.89 -8.22
N ARG A 69 2.75 5.00 -8.10
CA ARG A 69 2.03 5.59 -9.23
C ARG A 69 2.97 6.01 -10.35
N GLY A 70 4.13 6.58 -10.03
CA GLY A 70 5.19 6.92 -10.99
C GLY A 70 5.73 5.71 -11.76
N LEU A 71 5.67 4.52 -11.17
CA LEU A 71 5.99 3.26 -11.86
C LEU A 71 4.87 2.77 -12.81
N GLY A 72 3.68 3.36 -12.74
CA GLY A 72 2.48 2.94 -13.48
C GLY A 72 1.59 1.96 -12.70
N ILE A 73 1.87 1.72 -11.41
CA ILE A 73 1.06 0.86 -10.55
C ILE A 73 -0.17 1.67 -10.08
N PRO A 74 -1.41 1.18 -10.27
CA PRO A 74 -2.59 1.88 -9.78
C PRO A 74 -2.59 1.98 -8.26
N VAL A 75 -2.73 3.19 -7.72
CA VAL A 75 -2.82 3.47 -6.29
C VAL A 75 -4.06 4.32 -5.99
N ALA A 76 -4.59 4.22 -4.77
CA ALA A 76 -5.64 5.10 -4.30
C ALA A 76 -5.13 6.56 -4.28
N PRO A 77 -5.89 7.53 -4.81
CA PRO A 77 -5.50 8.93 -4.72
C PRO A 77 -5.35 9.33 -3.26
N SER A 78 -4.26 10.03 -2.95
CA SER A 78 -3.99 10.50 -1.59
C SER A 78 -3.35 11.87 -1.60
N ARG A 79 -3.43 12.54 -0.46
CA ARG A 79 -2.71 13.78 -0.17
C ARG A 79 -2.23 13.78 1.28
N TYR A 80 -1.06 14.34 1.50
CA TYR A 80 -0.61 14.73 2.84
C TYR A 80 -1.25 16.07 3.22
N VAL A 81 -1.79 16.17 4.44
CA VAL A 81 -2.45 17.37 4.97
C VAL A 81 -2.04 17.55 6.42
N GLU A 82 -1.78 18.79 6.83
CA GLU A 82 -1.65 19.16 8.25
C GLU A 82 -2.93 19.87 8.70
N PHE A 83 -3.62 19.30 9.68
CA PHE A 83 -4.81 19.86 10.29
C PHE A 83 -4.42 20.51 11.61
N ASP A 84 -4.35 21.84 11.65
CA ASP A 84 -3.93 22.61 12.83
C ASP A 84 -2.58 22.13 13.41
N GLY A 85 -1.63 21.82 12.52
CA GLY A 85 -0.32 21.27 12.85
C GLY A 85 -0.26 19.75 13.00
N GLU A 86 -1.39 19.05 12.96
CA GLU A 86 -1.43 17.60 13.07
C GLU A 86 -1.34 16.92 11.68
N PRO A 87 -0.31 16.10 11.42
CA PRO A 87 -0.10 15.47 10.12
C PRO A 87 -1.09 14.33 9.89
N ALA A 88 -1.66 14.25 8.69
CA ALA A 88 -2.53 13.17 8.26
C ALA A 88 -2.35 12.85 6.77
N ILE A 89 -2.59 11.59 6.42
CA ILE A 89 -2.83 11.20 5.02
C ILE A 89 -4.33 11.10 4.80
N VAL A 90 -4.79 11.76 3.74
CA VAL A 90 -6.18 11.73 3.29
C VAL A 90 -6.23 10.93 2.00
N VAL A 91 -6.95 9.80 2.04
CA VAL A 91 -7.04 8.84 0.92
C VAL A 91 -8.47 8.86 0.36
N GLU A 92 -8.60 9.05 -0.94
CA GLU A 92 -9.88 8.92 -1.64
C GLU A 92 -10.27 7.44 -1.73
N ARG A 93 -11.51 7.13 -1.39
CA ARG A 93 -12.02 5.77 -1.36
C ARG A 93 -12.28 5.23 -2.76
N PHE A 94 -11.50 4.24 -3.19
CA PHE A 94 -11.70 3.55 -4.48
C PHE A 94 -13.00 2.73 -4.55
N ASP A 95 -13.59 2.38 -3.40
CA ASP A 95 -14.88 1.69 -3.28
C ASP A 95 -16.07 2.69 -3.32
N ARG A 96 -15.83 3.89 -3.83
CA ARG A 96 -16.84 4.91 -4.14
C ARG A 96 -16.79 5.25 -5.63
N GLY A 97 -17.98 5.47 -6.19
CA GLY A 97 -18.14 5.98 -7.55
C GLY A 97 -19.11 7.15 -7.57
N ARG A 98 -19.26 7.80 -8.73
CA ARG A 98 -20.25 8.86 -8.94
C ARG A 98 -21.26 8.45 -9.99
N GLN A 99 -22.53 8.74 -9.73
CA GLN A 99 -23.63 8.68 -10.68
C GLN A 99 -24.32 10.05 -10.66
N GLY A 100 -23.87 10.94 -11.57
CA GLY A 100 -24.24 12.36 -11.52
C GLY A 100 -23.84 13.00 -10.18
N PRO A 101 -24.76 13.66 -9.46
CA PRO A 101 -24.46 14.29 -8.17
C PRO A 101 -24.34 13.27 -7.02
N THR A 102 -24.73 12.01 -7.24
CA THR A 102 -24.80 11.00 -6.17
C THR A 102 -23.52 10.19 -6.08
N VAL A 103 -23.01 10.04 -4.86
CA VAL A 103 -21.95 9.08 -4.54
C VAL A 103 -22.58 7.70 -4.35
N VAL A 104 -22.07 6.71 -5.08
CA VAL A 104 -22.50 5.31 -4.98
C VAL A 104 -21.38 4.44 -4.40
N ARG A 105 -21.76 3.36 -3.71
CA ARG A 105 -20.81 2.37 -3.17
C ARG A 105 -20.51 1.34 -4.25
N ARG A 106 -19.23 1.00 -4.41
CA ARG A 106 -18.77 -0.15 -5.19
C ARG A 106 -18.40 -1.26 -4.22
N HIS A 107 -18.76 -2.49 -4.54
CA HIS A 107 -18.43 -3.62 -3.67
C HIS A 107 -16.93 -3.91 -3.77
N ALA A 108 -16.29 -4.08 -2.63
CA ALA A 108 -14.87 -4.35 -2.52
C ALA A 108 -14.63 -5.40 -1.44
N GLU A 109 -13.71 -6.31 -1.69
CA GLU A 109 -13.30 -7.35 -0.74
C GLU A 109 -11.78 -7.35 -0.65
N ASP A 110 -11.24 -7.41 0.56
CA ASP A 110 -9.81 -7.68 0.73
C ASP A 110 -9.49 -9.13 0.35
N LEU A 111 -8.22 -9.44 0.03
CA LEU A 111 -7.89 -10.79 -0.44
C LEU A 111 -7.96 -11.86 0.65
N CYS A 112 -7.97 -11.51 1.94
CA CYS A 112 -8.30 -12.47 2.99
C CYS A 112 -9.78 -12.86 2.89
N GLN A 113 -10.68 -11.88 2.78
CA GLN A 113 -12.11 -12.12 2.60
C GLN A 113 -12.41 -12.93 1.34
N ALA A 114 -11.83 -12.55 0.21
CA ALA A 114 -12.05 -13.23 -1.07
C ALA A 114 -11.56 -14.70 -1.07
N LEU A 115 -10.58 -15.02 -0.21
CA LEU A 115 -10.09 -16.38 0.02
C LEU A 115 -10.73 -17.08 1.22
N GLY A 116 -11.66 -16.43 1.92
CA GLY A 116 -12.27 -16.95 3.14
C GLY A 116 -11.30 -17.15 4.31
N ASN A 117 -10.19 -16.41 4.34
CA ASN A 117 -9.16 -16.49 5.38
C ASN A 117 -9.32 -15.34 6.39
N GLN A 118 -9.06 -15.61 7.67
CA GLN A 118 -9.04 -14.59 8.73
C GLN A 118 -7.62 -14.15 9.09
N THR A 119 -6.64 -15.04 8.93
CA THR A 119 -5.23 -14.78 9.21
C THR A 119 -4.62 -13.96 8.07
N ILE A 120 -3.85 -12.92 8.43
CA ILE A 120 -3.37 -11.93 7.46
C ILE A 120 -1.95 -12.24 6.95
N TYR A 121 -1.06 -12.73 7.81
CA TYR A 121 0.33 -13.02 7.46
C TYR A 121 0.49 -14.45 6.98
N GLU A 122 1.19 -14.65 5.86
CA GLU A 122 1.41 -15.96 5.26
C GLU A 122 2.06 -16.95 6.23
N ARG A 123 3.10 -16.51 6.96
CA ARG A 123 3.82 -17.34 7.95
C ARG A 123 2.93 -17.91 9.07
N ASP A 124 1.82 -17.23 9.35
CA ASP A 124 0.88 -17.59 10.41
C ASP A 124 -0.34 -18.38 9.86
N GLY A 125 -0.32 -18.73 8.56
CA GLY A 125 -1.41 -19.42 7.87
C GLY A 125 -2.33 -18.50 7.04
N GLY A 126 -1.92 -17.25 6.80
CA GLY A 126 -2.59 -16.34 5.88
C GLY A 126 -2.38 -16.72 4.40
N PRO A 127 -3.03 -16.00 3.47
CA PRO A 127 -2.90 -16.27 2.05
C PRO A 127 -1.46 -16.20 1.52
N THR A 128 -1.07 -17.23 0.78
CA THR A 128 0.18 -17.26 0.01
C THR A 128 0.05 -16.44 -1.29
N ALA A 129 1.19 -16.05 -1.87
CA ALA A 129 1.19 -15.42 -3.19
C ALA A 129 0.51 -16.30 -4.26
N THR A 130 0.69 -17.61 -4.20
CA THR A 130 0.10 -18.56 -5.17
C THR A 130 -1.42 -18.55 -5.10
N GLN A 131 -1.99 -18.66 -3.89
CA GLN A 131 -3.44 -18.60 -3.71
C GLN A 131 -4.03 -17.27 -4.21
N ILE A 132 -3.33 -16.16 -3.96
CA ILE A 132 -3.73 -14.84 -4.46
C ILE A 132 -3.69 -14.79 -5.99
N LEU A 133 -2.60 -15.25 -6.60
CA LEU A 133 -2.39 -15.23 -8.05
C LEU A 133 -3.37 -16.15 -8.80
N ASP A 134 -3.74 -17.28 -8.21
CA ASP A 134 -4.76 -18.19 -8.73
C ASP A 134 -6.15 -17.56 -8.65
N LEU A 135 -6.54 -17.01 -7.49
CA LEU A 135 -7.80 -16.28 -7.34
C LEU A 135 -7.93 -15.14 -8.35
N LEU A 136 -6.88 -14.32 -8.49
CA LEU A 136 -6.89 -13.20 -9.42
C LEU A 136 -6.91 -13.68 -10.87
N GLY A 137 -6.19 -14.75 -11.21
CA GLY A 137 -6.22 -15.35 -12.54
C GLY A 137 -7.62 -15.83 -12.92
N ASP A 138 -8.28 -16.55 -12.01
CA ASP A 138 -9.57 -17.20 -12.23
C ASP A 138 -10.75 -16.23 -12.20
N ARG A 139 -10.71 -15.24 -11.29
CA ARG A 139 -11.87 -14.35 -11.02
C ARG A 139 -11.70 -12.95 -11.56
N ALA A 140 -10.48 -12.43 -11.60
CA ALA A 140 -10.18 -11.04 -11.99
C ALA A 140 -9.37 -10.90 -13.29
N GLY A 141 -9.03 -12.04 -13.92
CA GLY A 141 -8.33 -12.13 -15.19
C GLY A 141 -6.82 -11.87 -15.15
N LYS A 142 -6.14 -12.24 -16.25
CA LYS A 142 -4.68 -12.14 -16.42
C LYS A 142 -4.12 -10.74 -16.10
N ARG A 143 -4.85 -9.67 -16.43
CA ARG A 143 -4.41 -8.30 -16.15
C ARG A 143 -4.27 -8.03 -14.65
N SER A 144 -5.24 -8.46 -13.85
CA SER A 144 -5.20 -8.31 -12.38
C SER A 144 -4.09 -9.16 -11.78
N LYS A 145 -3.89 -10.38 -12.30
CA LYS A 145 -2.78 -11.25 -11.92
C LYS A 145 -1.41 -10.58 -12.13
N LEU A 146 -1.15 -10.03 -13.32
CA LEU A 146 0.12 -9.34 -13.60
C LEU A 146 0.29 -8.06 -12.79
N ARG A 147 -0.80 -7.29 -12.58
CA ARG A 147 -0.77 -6.09 -11.71
C ARG A 147 -0.40 -6.41 -10.27
N PHE A 148 -0.84 -7.55 -9.75
CA PHE A 148 -0.43 -8.00 -8.42
C PHE A 148 1.07 -8.32 -8.39
N VAL A 149 1.63 -8.95 -9.43
CA VAL A 149 3.09 -9.18 -9.53
C VAL A 149 3.85 -7.86 -9.59
N GLU A 150 3.40 -6.90 -10.41
CA GLU A 150 3.99 -5.55 -10.47
C GLU A 150 3.93 -4.85 -9.12
N ALA A 151 2.81 -4.95 -8.41
CA ALA A 151 2.64 -4.40 -7.07
C ALA A 151 3.59 -5.06 -6.05
N LEU A 152 3.66 -6.39 -6.03
CA LEU A 152 4.51 -7.15 -5.11
C LEU A 152 5.99 -6.79 -5.29
N ILE A 153 6.46 -6.70 -6.54
CA ILE A 153 7.82 -6.25 -6.87
C ILE A 153 8.03 -4.81 -6.38
N GLY A 154 7.10 -3.90 -6.68
CA GLY A 154 7.24 -2.49 -6.35
C GLY A 154 7.28 -2.26 -4.83
N THR A 155 6.40 -2.91 -4.09
CA THR A 155 6.37 -2.84 -2.62
C THR A 155 7.59 -3.50 -1.98
N TYR A 156 8.13 -4.57 -2.59
CA TYR A 156 9.39 -5.17 -2.14
C TYR A 156 10.54 -4.20 -2.33
N LEU A 157 10.74 -3.62 -3.52
CA LEU A 157 11.81 -2.66 -3.79
C LEU A 157 11.72 -1.40 -2.91
N LEU A 158 10.50 -0.97 -2.59
CA LEU A 158 10.23 0.14 -1.69
C LEU A 158 10.55 -0.21 -0.22
N GLY A 159 10.70 -1.49 0.12
CA GLY A 159 10.88 -1.96 1.49
C GLY A 159 9.64 -1.74 2.35
N SER A 160 8.47 -2.11 1.80
CA SER A 160 7.20 -2.12 2.54
C SER A 160 6.98 -3.51 3.18
N PRO A 161 7.12 -3.65 4.51
CA PRO A 161 7.14 -4.95 5.17
C PRO A 161 5.73 -5.51 5.42
N ASP A 162 4.71 -4.65 5.47
CA ASP A 162 3.36 -4.97 5.93
C ASP A 162 2.36 -5.17 4.78
N GLY A 163 2.86 -5.46 3.57
CA GLY A 163 2.04 -5.78 2.40
C GLY A 163 1.38 -7.15 2.48
N HIS A 164 0.59 -7.41 3.52
CA HIS A 164 -0.16 -8.65 3.72
C HIS A 164 -1.45 -8.67 2.91
N ALA A 165 -2.14 -9.81 2.87
CA ALA A 165 -3.29 -10.01 1.98
C ALA A 165 -4.47 -9.04 2.20
N ARG A 166 -4.61 -8.40 3.37
CA ARG A 166 -5.64 -7.35 3.58
C ARG A 166 -5.30 -5.97 2.98
N ASN A 167 -4.06 -5.76 2.52
CA ASN A 167 -3.63 -4.52 1.86
C ASN A 167 -3.84 -4.59 0.34
N TYR A 168 -4.39 -5.70 -0.12
CA TYR A 168 -4.83 -5.89 -1.49
C TYR A 168 -6.33 -6.17 -1.47
N SER A 169 -7.06 -5.57 -2.39
CA SER A 169 -8.50 -5.77 -2.54
C SER A 169 -8.87 -6.05 -3.98
N VAL A 170 -10.03 -6.65 -4.19
CA VAL A 170 -10.71 -6.72 -5.49
C VAL A 170 -11.93 -5.83 -5.48
N LEU A 171 -12.16 -5.11 -6.57
CA LEU A 171 -13.41 -4.42 -6.87
C LEU A 171 -14.33 -5.36 -7.62
N LEU A 172 -15.60 -5.40 -7.20
CA LEU A 172 -16.63 -6.29 -7.74
C LEU A 172 -17.74 -5.46 -8.37
N GLU A 173 -17.91 -5.59 -9.69
CA GLU A 173 -18.95 -4.91 -10.47
C GLU A 173 -19.75 -5.95 -11.29
N GLY A 174 -20.90 -6.34 -10.76
CA GLY A 174 -21.73 -7.40 -11.35
C GLY A 174 -20.99 -8.74 -11.38
N LYS A 175 -20.65 -9.22 -12.58
CA LYS A 175 -19.87 -10.45 -12.78
C LYS A 175 -18.37 -10.22 -12.97
N GLN A 176 -17.93 -8.96 -12.98
CA GLN A 176 -16.54 -8.60 -13.22
C GLN A 176 -15.83 -8.37 -11.88
N ALA A 177 -14.59 -8.83 -11.80
CA ALA A 177 -13.68 -8.50 -10.72
C ALA A 177 -12.39 -7.89 -11.29
N ALA A 178 -11.79 -6.96 -10.55
CA ALA A 178 -10.49 -6.41 -10.89
C ALA A 178 -9.70 -6.13 -9.60
N LEU A 179 -8.38 -6.29 -9.65
CA LEU A 179 -7.53 -5.83 -8.54
C LEU A 179 -7.75 -4.32 -8.34
N ALA A 180 -8.08 -3.94 -7.11
CA ALA A 180 -8.25 -2.56 -6.71
C ALA A 180 -6.91 -1.80 -6.74
N PRO A 181 -6.92 -0.46 -6.81
CA PRO A 181 -5.71 0.33 -6.60
C PRO A 181 -5.07 0.01 -5.24
N LEU A 182 -3.74 0.05 -5.15
CA LEU A 182 -3.04 -0.14 -3.87
C LEU A 182 -3.35 0.98 -2.88
N TYR A 183 -3.36 0.62 -1.61
CA TYR A 183 -3.59 1.51 -0.48
C TYR A 183 -2.77 0.98 0.72
N ASP A 184 -2.54 1.82 1.73
CA ASP A 184 -1.88 1.39 2.97
C ASP A 184 -0.47 0.82 2.70
N VAL A 185 0.32 1.56 1.93
CA VAL A 185 1.70 1.23 1.60
C VAL A 185 2.62 2.28 2.20
N ALA A 186 3.46 1.86 3.15
CA ALA A 186 4.53 2.67 3.71
C ALA A 186 5.84 1.88 3.71
N SER A 187 6.96 2.58 3.60
CA SER A 187 8.29 1.97 3.72
C SER A 187 8.80 2.06 5.15
N SER A 188 9.53 1.05 5.58
CA SER A 188 10.31 1.11 6.83
C SER A 188 11.80 1.35 6.60
N LEU A 189 12.25 1.46 5.35
CA LEU A 189 13.63 1.79 5.00
C LEU A 189 14.11 3.14 5.55
N PRO A 190 13.30 4.22 5.53
CA PRO A 190 13.72 5.51 6.07
C PRO A 190 13.53 5.64 7.58
N CYS A 191 12.90 4.67 8.25
CA CYS A 191 12.59 4.77 9.67
C CYS A 191 13.87 4.61 10.51
N ASP A 192 14.05 5.47 11.51
CA ASP A 192 15.19 5.37 12.42
C ASP A 192 15.02 4.12 13.28
N ILE A 193 15.86 3.10 13.02
CA ILE A 193 15.85 1.79 13.69
C ILE A 193 16.53 1.87 15.09
N ALA A 194 16.64 3.06 15.65
CA ALA A 194 17.19 3.25 16.98
C ALA A 194 16.08 3.06 18.04
N ASP A 195 16.13 1.90 18.71
CA ASP A 195 15.57 1.65 20.04
C ASP A 195 14.05 1.73 20.29
N SER A 196 13.19 1.79 19.26
CA SER A 196 11.73 1.93 19.45
C SER A 196 10.91 0.64 19.41
N GLY A 197 11.49 -0.52 19.08
CA GLY A 197 10.73 -1.77 18.92
C GLY A 197 9.74 -1.76 17.74
N ILE A 198 9.81 -0.75 16.86
CA ILE A 198 9.02 -0.64 15.64
C ILE A 198 9.65 -1.50 14.54
N MET A 199 8.79 -2.14 13.73
CA MET A 199 9.08 -3.10 12.66
C MET A 199 10.47 -2.97 12.03
N THR A 200 11.41 -3.83 12.45
CA THR A 200 12.64 -4.03 11.69
C THR A 200 12.26 -4.65 10.34
N LEU A 201 12.78 -4.11 9.23
CA LEU A 201 12.76 -4.74 7.90
C LEU A 201 13.56 -6.04 7.89
N ARG A 202 13.08 -7.03 8.62
CA ARG A 202 13.61 -8.39 8.61
C ARG A 202 12.74 -9.29 7.77
N THR A 203 11.43 -9.07 7.75
CA THR A 203 10.49 -10.03 7.18
C THR A 203 9.45 -9.33 6.31
N ILE A 204 9.16 -9.88 5.12
CA ILE A 204 8.07 -9.50 4.23
C ILE A 204 6.83 -10.37 4.49
N ALA A 205 5.66 -9.75 4.37
CA ALA A 205 4.38 -10.38 4.73
C ALA A 205 3.96 -11.55 3.84
N ILE A 206 4.31 -11.49 2.55
CA ILE A 206 4.03 -12.53 1.54
C ILE A 206 5.38 -13.01 1.00
N ALA A 207 5.63 -14.32 1.03
CA ALA A 207 6.89 -14.90 0.59
C ALA A 207 7.11 -14.75 -0.91
N ILE A 208 8.38 -14.62 -1.31
CA ILE A 208 8.78 -14.64 -2.71
C ILE A 208 9.70 -15.84 -2.91
N GLY A 209 9.23 -16.83 -3.67
CA GLY A 209 9.97 -18.08 -3.86
C GLY A 209 10.21 -18.87 -2.57
N GLY A 210 9.37 -18.65 -1.54
CA GLY A 210 9.52 -19.23 -0.20
C GLY A 210 10.48 -18.48 0.73
N GLU A 211 11.02 -17.34 0.29
CA GLU A 211 11.83 -16.46 1.15
C GLU A 211 10.97 -15.34 1.74
N HIS A 212 11.09 -15.16 3.06
CA HIS A 212 10.42 -14.10 3.79
C HIS A 212 11.39 -13.01 4.24
N THR A 213 12.69 -13.22 4.15
CA THR A 213 13.68 -12.29 4.67
C THR A 213 13.93 -11.18 3.66
N PHE A 214 13.68 -9.93 4.07
CA PHE A 214 13.98 -8.77 3.23
C PHE A 214 15.47 -8.72 2.90
N GLY A 215 15.82 -8.49 1.63
CA GLY A 215 17.20 -8.49 1.15
C GLY A 215 17.78 -9.87 0.81
N MET A 216 17.07 -10.96 1.11
CA MET A 216 17.49 -12.34 0.78
C MET A 216 16.77 -12.92 -0.46
N VAL A 217 15.88 -12.15 -1.09
CA VAL A 217 15.19 -12.56 -2.32
C VAL A 217 16.09 -12.26 -3.52
N GLY A 218 16.79 -13.30 -4.01
CA GLY A 218 17.64 -13.22 -5.20
C GLY A 218 17.02 -13.85 -6.46
N LEU A 219 17.80 -13.98 -7.53
CA LEU A 219 17.36 -14.55 -8.81
C LEU A 219 16.66 -15.91 -8.65
N ALA A 220 17.22 -16.81 -7.83
CA ALA A 220 16.66 -18.15 -7.63
C ALA A 220 15.25 -18.10 -7.01
N GLN A 221 15.03 -17.23 -6.03
CA GLN A 221 13.71 -17.02 -5.41
C GLN A 221 12.72 -16.43 -6.41
N TRP A 222 13.12 -15.43 -7.19
CA TRP A 222 12.27 -14.83 -8.22
C TRP A 222 11.91 -15.83 -9.33
N GLN A 223 12.88 -16.58 -9.84
CA GLN A 223 12.64 -17.63 -10.83
C GLN A 223 11.69 -18.71 -10.31
N ARG A 224 11.87 -19.14 -9.05
CA ARG A 224 10.95 -20.08 -8.41
C ARG A 224 9.54 -19.48 -8.29
N PHE A 225 9.44 -18.23 -7.84
CA PHE A 225 8.17 -17.52 -7.75
C PHE A 225 7.48 -17.47 -9.12
N PHE A 226 8.18 -17.10 -10.18
CA PHE A 226 7.60 -17.01 -11.52
C PHE A 226 7.15 -18.38 -12.04
N ALA A 227 8.00 -19.40 -11.90
CA ALA A 227 7.70 -20.77 -12.32
C ALA A 227 6.46 -21.34 -11.60
N THR A 228 6.41 -21.25 -10.27
CA THR A 228 5.27 -21.75 -9.47
C THR A 228 3.97 -21.07 -9.85
N ASN A 229 4.02 -19.79 -10.20
CA ASN A 229 2.82 -18.98 -10.44
C ASN A 229 2.43 -18.83 -11.91
N SER A 230 3.08 -19.59 -12.81
CA SER A 230 2.88 -19.48 -14.27
C SER A 230 3.04 -18.03 -14.79
N ILE A 231 4.08 -17.36 -14.30
CA ILE A 231 4.52 -16.05 -14.78
C ILE A 231 5.71 -16.26 -15.70
N ASP A 232 5.71 -15.55 -16.83
CA ASP A 232 6.86 -15.54 -17.74
C ASP A 232 8.09 -14.95 -17.03
N ALA A 233 9.17 -15.72 -16.95
CA ALA A 233 10.34 -15.35 -16.14
C ALA A 233 11.06 -14.14 -16.72
N ASP A 234 11.19 -14.04 -18.05
CA ASP A 234 11.84 -12.92 -18.72
C ASP A 234 11.05 -11.62 -18.47
N TRP A 235 9.73 -11.66 -18.64
CA TRP A 235 8.85 -10.55 -18.28
C TRP A 235 8.98 -10.15 -16.81
N GLY A 236 9.05 -11.12 -15.90
CA GLY A 236 9.19 -10.89 -14.46
C GLY A 236 10.51 -10.20 -14.10
N ILE A 237 11.63 -10.71 -14.62
CA ILE A 237 12.97 -10.14 -14.43
C ILE A 237 13.06 -8.74 -15.05
N ASP A 238 12.53 -8.55 -16.26
CA ASP A 238 12.48 -7.23 -16.88
C ASP A 238 11.62 -6.27 -16.07
N THR A 239 10.55 -6.73 -15.42
CA THR A 239 9.73 -5.91 -14.53
C THR A 239 10.53 -5.46 -13.31
N ILE A 240 11.30 -6.35 -12.67
CA ILE A 240 12.20 -6.00 -11.56
C ILE A 240 13.20 -4.95 -12.02
N LYS A 241 13.89 -5.16 -13.15
CA LYS A 241 14.88 -4.23 -13.69
C LYS A 241 14.24 -2.86 -13.96
N ARG A 242 13.11 -2.82 -14.69
CA ARG A 242 12.40 -1.57 -15.00
C ARG A 242 11.97 -0.81 -13.75
N GLN A 243 11.39 -1.50 -12.76
CA GLN A 243 10.94 -0.84 -11.53
C GLN A 243 12.12 -0.38 -10.67
N ALA A 244 13.15 -1.21 -10.50
CA ALA A 244 14.33 -0.86 -9.70
C ALA A 244 15.09 0.34 -10.27
N THR A 245 15.19 0.46 -11.59
CA THR A 245 15.80 1.62 -12.24
C THR A 245 14.99 2.90 -12.03
N ARG A 246 13.65 2.83 -12.05
CA ARG A 246 12.77 4.02 -12.05
C ARG A 246 12.32 4.46 -10.67
N LEU A 247 12.28 3.56 -9.69
CA LEU A 247 11.69 3.84 -8.37
C LEU A 247 12.40 4.95 -7.60
N PRO A 248 13.76 5.06 -7.58
CA PRO A 248 14.43 6.14 -6.86
C PRO A 248 14.04 7.53 -7.39
N ASP A 249 13.99 7.68 -8.72
CA ASP A 249 13.60 8.94 -9.36
C ASP A 249 12.11 9.23 -9.12
N ALA A 250 11.23 8.22 -9.27
CA ALA A 250 9.81 8.37 -8.99
C ALA A 250 9.53 8.79 -7.54
N LEU A 251 10.33 8.31 -6.58
CA LEU A 251 10.25 8.73 -5.18
C LEU A 251 10.78 10.16 -4.98
N ALA A 252 11.89 10.52 -5.65
CA ALA A 252 12.42 11.87 -5.60
C ALA A 252 11.42 12.90 -6.18
N ASP A 253 10.72 12.54 -7.26
CA ASP A 253 9.66 13.32 -7.88
C ASP A 253 8.43 13.43 -6.95
N ALA A 254 8.03 12.33 -6.29
CA ALA A 254 6.95 12.34 -5.30
C ALA A 254 7.19 13.35 -4.17
N PHE A 255 8.43 13.47 -3.69
CA PHE A 255 8.79 14.51 -2.73
C PHE A 255 8.80 15.92 -3.34
N ALA A 256 9.16 16.06 -4.63
CA ALA A 256 9.18 17.35 -5.30
C ALA A 256 7.77 17.92 -5.55
N GLU A 257 6.74 17.06 -5.63
CA GLU A 257 5.33 17.48 -5.67
C GLU A 257 4.89 18.19 -4.37
N LEU A 258 5.60 17.98 -3.26
CA LEU A 258 5.26 18.54 -1.95
C LEU A 258 5.93 19.90 -1.71
N THR A 259 5.18 20.97 -1.88
CA THR A 259 5.64 22.34 -1.58
C THR A 259 5.24 22.76 -0.16
N GLY A 260 6.18 23.33 0.60
CA GLY A 260 5.89 23.92 1.92
C GLY A 260 5.69 22.93 3.07
N VAL A 261 6.04 21.65 2.87
CA VAL A 261 5.99 20.61 3.90
C VAL A 261 7.37 20.46 4.54
N ALA A 262 7.55 21.01 5.75
CA ALA A 262 8.85 21.01 6.44
C ALA A 262 9.41 19.60 6.70
N ALA A 263 8.54 18.61 6.91
CA ALA A 263 8.93 17.21 7.12
C ALA A 263 9.66 16.58 5.91
N THR A 264 9.51 17.15 4.71
CA THR A 264 10.18 16.69 3.50
C THR A 264 11.70 16.82 3.60
N ASP A 265 12.21 17.91 4.18
CA ASP A 265 13.65 18.18 4.26
C ASP A 265 14.40 17.12 5.08
N GLU A 266 13.72 16.58 6.10
CA GLU A 266 14.25 15.51 6.94
C GLU A 266 14.06 14.12 6.31
N LEU A 267 12.86 13.80 5.80
CA LEU A 267 12.55 12.45 5.35
C LEU A 267 13.16 12.12 3.98
N ARG A 268 13.15 13.06 3.04
CA ARG A 268 13.55 12.84 1.64
C ARG A 268 14.94 12.22 1.48
N PRO A 269 16.03 12.79 2.03
CA PRO A 269 17.37 12.30 1.75
C PRO A 269 17.54 10.84 2.19
N ARG A 270 17.15 10.52 3.43
CA ARG A 270 17.27 9.15 3.96
C ARG A 270 16.37 8.15 3.23
N TYR A 271 15.18 8.57 2.78
CA TYR A 271 14.26 7.69 2.08
C TYR A 271 14.73 7.37 0.66
N VAL A 272 15.06 8.40 -0.12
CA VAL A 272 15.56 8.21 -1.49
C VAL A 272 16.85 7.39 -1.47
N ASP A 273 17.79 7.68 -0.57
CA ASP A 273 19.05 6.93 -0.47
C ASP A 273 18.83 5.46 -0.10
N ALA A 274 17.91 5.17 0.83
CA ALA A 274 17.64 3.81 1.27
C ALA A 274 16.94 2.98 0.18
N VAL A 275 15.96 3.57 -0.53
CA VAL A 275 15.30 2.92 -1.68
C VAL A 275 16.29 2.72 -2.82
N ALA A 276 17.14 3.70 -3.12
CA ALA A 276 18.18 3.55 -4.13
C ALA A 276 19.16 2.41 -3.81
N ARG A 277 19.51 2.20 -2.53
CA ARG A 277 20.30 1.03 -2.10
C ARG A 277 19.54 -0.28 -2.34
N SER A 278 18.27 -0.35 -1.95
CA SER A 278 17.43 -1.54 -2.16
C SER A 278 17.31 -1.90 -3.65
N CYS A 279 17.06 -0.90 -4.51
CA CYS A 279 17.00 -1.08 -5.96
C CYS A 279 18.32 -1.58 -6.55
N ARG A 280 19.47 -1.03 -6.12
CA ARG A 280 20.79 -1.51 -6.59
C ARG A 280 21.05 -2.96 -6.22
N GLN A 281 20.70 -3.35 -4.98
CA GLN A 281 20.82 -4.73 -4.53
C GLN A 281 19.92 -5.67 -5.35
N ALA A 282 18.68 -5.26 -5.62
CA ALA A 282 17.77 -6.04 -6.43
C ALA A 282 18.26 -6.22 -7.87
N LEU A 283 18.83 -5.17 -8.48
CA LEU A 283 19.44 -5.23 -9.82
C LEU A 283 20.60 -6.22 -9.85
N GLN A 284 21.56 -6.10 -8.93
CA GLN A 284 22.70 -7.02 -8.81
C GLN A 284 22.26 -8.48 -8.58
N ALA A 285 21.14 -8.67 -7.88
CA ALA A 285 20.62 -10.00 -7.58
C ALA A 285 19.91 -10.68 -8.76
N VAL A 286 19.62 -9.95 -9.86
CA VAL A 286 18.93 -10.46 -11.07
C VAL A 286 19.71 -10.20 -12.37
N GLU A 287 20.95 -9.73 -12.26
CA GLU A 287 21.95 -9.73 -13.33
C GLU A 287 22.43 -11.17 -13.60
#